data_AF-A0A1C6MU79-F1
#
_entry.id   AF-A0A1C6MU79-F1
#
_cell.length_a   1.000
_cell.length_b   1.000
_cell.length_c   1.000
_cell.angle_alpha   90.00
_cell.angle_beta   90.00
_cell.angle_gamma   90.00
#
_symmetry.space_group_name_H-M   'P 1'
#
loop_
_entity.id
_entity.type
_entity.pdbx_description
1 polymer ?
#
loop_
_entity_poly.entity_id
_entity_poly.type
_entity_poly.pdbx_seq_one_letter_code
_entity_poly.pdbx_strand_id
1 'polypeptide(L)'
;MVHEGALLESQTLRASVAERTEALDKVKTLSLLPDGVHVTTRMVARYFEVSEHAVGKLVQRHRDELTERGMRTLRGSDLEFFKKDILSSFPESYPQPRSNLTLFTRRAVLNVAMLLRDSDVARRVRTYLLDTEQASRAESPGAPVDDAVVHSLVEWLDQWIAACVAEQGVAHAAREGRVREIAEEAVRGVVGRTVVPLLNQVMHAHGELRRRLAENEAETARLSRVVREYGAVCSMAALDAMDAREFERHVAWLCRRDGCAEMTATRGDGRGGGTGDGFADMLGHTADGRRLVVRCRTRHSGAHVTGGDVLGFAGVAKLEYEADVALLVASAPFTRDALLVAARHEVTAVHRGLLEAWNKGARLRVLQ
;
A
#
# COMPACT_ATOMS: atom_id res chain seq x y z
N MET A 1 0.23 22.16 -24.01
CA MET A 1 0.58 22.14 -22.58
C MET A 1 -0.65 22.54 -21.81
N VAL A 2 -1.26 21.63 -21.06
CA VAL A 2 -2.45 21.93 -20.28
C VAL A 2 -2.04 22.81 -19.10
N HIS A 3 -2.73 23.94 -18.93
CA HIS A 3 -2.41 24.88 -17.86
C HIS A 3 -2.78 24.27 -16.50
N GLU A 4 -1.80 24.12 -15.60
CA GLU A 4 -2.03 23.63 -14.22
C GLU A 4 -3.08 24.48 -13.47
N GLY A 5 -3.27 25.72 -13.92
CA GLY A 5 -4.28 26.66 -13.41
C GLY A 5 -5.72 26.15 -13.55
N ALA A 6 -6.00 25.24 -14.49
CA ALA A 6 -7.34 24.71 -14.68
C ALA A 6 -7.88 23.99 -13.43
N LEU A 7 -7.00 23.30 -12.69
CA LEU A 7 -7.37 22.64 -11.43
C LEU A 7 -7.50 23.62 -10.26
N LEU A 8 -6.93 24.81 -10.34
CA LEU A 8 -7.11 25.86 -9.33
C LEU A 8 -8.46 26.57 -9.50
N GLU A 9 -8.88 26.78 -10.74
CA GLU A 9 -10.08 27.57 -11.08
C GLU A 9 -11.38 26.74 -11.07
N SER A 10 -11.33 25.48 -11.51
CA SER A 10 -12.54 24.66 -11.69
C SER A 10 -12.68 23.53 -10.67
N GLN A 11 -13.76 23.59 -9.89
CA GLN A 11 -14.12 22.52 -8.93
C GLN A 11 -14.58 21.24 -9.62
N THR A 12 -15.22 21.33 -10.80
CA THR A 12 -15.71 20.15 -11.54
C THR A 12 -14.56 19.31 -12.07
N LEU A 13 -13.49 19.95 -12.54
CA LEU A 13 -12.26 19.25 -12.94
C LEU A 13 -11.62 18.55 -11.74
N ARG A 14 -11.54 19.21 -10.58
CA ARG A 14 -11.06 18.57 -9.34
C ARG A 14 -11.89 17.36 -8.94
N ALA A 15 -13.21 17.43 -9.10
CA ALA A 15 -14.11 16.31 -8.81
C ALA A 15 -13.84 15.08 -9.70
N SER A 16 -13.52 15.31 -10.98
CA SER A 16 -13.24 14.22 -11.95
C SER A 16 -11.95 13.44 -11.64
N VAL A 17 -10.95 14.09 -11.07
CA VAL A 17 -9.64 13.47 -10.75
C VAL A 17 -9.50 13.05 -9.27
N ALA A 18 -10.52 13.28 -8.45
CA ALA A 18 -10.46 13.10 -6.99
C ALA A 18 -10.22 11.65 -6.52
N GLU A 19 -10.53 10.64 -7.33
CA GLU A 19 -10.31 9.23 -6.99
C GLU A 19 -8.87 8.76 -7.28
N ARG A 20 -8.10 9.53 -8.06
CA ARG A 20 -6.75 9.15 -8.54
C ARG A 20 -5.67 9.42 -7.50
N THR A 21 -5.79 8.77 -6.35
CA THR A 21 -4.87 8.97 -5.22
C THR A 21 -3.45 8.44 -5.45
N GLU A 22 -3.25 7.60 -6.47
CA GLU A 22 -1.95 7.05 -6.88
C GLU A 22 -0.95 8.12 -7.34
N ALA A 23 -1.44 9.26 -7.81
CA ALA A 23 -0.60 10.39 -8.22
C ALA A 23 0.29 10.91 -7.07
N LEU A 24 -0.16 10.78 -5.82
CA LEU A 24 0.63 11.20 -4.66
C LEU A 24 1.87 10.30 -4.51
N ASP A 25 1.69 8.99 -4.53
CA ASP A 25 2.80 8.04 -4.30
C ASP A 25 3.85 8.06 -5.41
N LYS A 26 3.46 8.44 -6.63
CA LYS A 26 4.37 8.60 -7.78
C LYS A 26 5.29 9.81 -7.67
N VAL A 27 4.82 10.91 -7.05
CA VAL A 27 5.63 12.14 -6.90
C VAL A 27 6.51 12.08 -5.66
N LYS A 28 5.96 11.63 -4.53
CA LYS A 28 6.65 11.52 -3.24
C LYS A 28 5.88 10.53 -2.36
N THR A 29 6.57 9.66 -1.63
CA THR A 29 5.89 8.68 -0.76
C THR A 29 5.18 9.38 0.39
N LEU A 30 3.86 9.22 0.47
CA LEU A 30 3.06 9.81 1.54
C LEU A 30 3.19 8.98 2.82
N SER A 31 3.74 9.57 3.87
CA SER A 31 3.73 8.95 5.21
C SER A 31 2.31 9.05 5.78
N LEU A 32 1.76 7.92 6.25
CA LEU A 32 0.45 7.84 6.88
C LEU A 32 0.58 7.59 8.38
N LEU A 33 -0.50 7.83 9.11
CA LEU A 33 -0.64 7.39 10.49
C LEU A 33 -0.66 5.83 10.56
N PRO A 34 -0.51 5.20 11.73
CA PRO A 34 -0.47 3.74 11.87
C PRO A 34 -1.81 3.09 11.53
N ASP A 35 -2.87 3.90 11.46
CA ASP A 35 -4.17 3.52 10.95
C ASP A 35 -4.18 3.23 9.44
N GLY A 36 -3.14 3.66 8.71
CA GLY A 36 -3.00 3.46 7.27
C GLY A 36 -3.97 4.30 6.43
N VAL A 37 -4.68 5.25 7.02
CA VAL A 37 -5.78 5.99 6.38
C VAL A 37 -5.63 7.49 6.52
N HIS A 38 -5.15 7.99 7.67
CA HIS A 38 -5.15 9.42 7.95
C HIS A 38 -3.75 10.03 7.92
N VAL A 39 -3.73 11.34 7.69
CA VAL A 39 -2.54 12.21 7.70
C VAL A 39 -2.88 13.45 8.52
N THR A 40 -1.96 13.90 9.37
CA THR A 40 -2.13 15.17 10.11
C THR A 40 -1.72 16.38 9.28
N THR A 41 -2.19 17.57 9.63
CA THR A 41 -1.79 18.84 9.00
C THR A 41 -0.29 19.03 8.91
N ARG A 42 0.46 18.65 9.95
CA ARG A 42 1.93 18.75 9.95
C ARG A 42 2.56 17.82 8.92
N MET A 43 2.05 16.60 8.79
CA MET A 43 2.53 15.64 7.79
C MET A 43 2.20 16.11 6.37
N VAL A 44 1.02 16.69 6.15
CA VAL A 44 0.65 17.33 4.87
C VAL A 44 1.59 18.49 4.54
N ALA A 45 1.87 19.36 5.52
CA ALA A 45 2.79 20.50 5.36
C ALA A 45 4.21 20.02 5.00
N ARG A 46 4.72 19.00 5.69
CA ARG A 46 6.03 18.39 5.39
C ARG A 46 6.08 17.72 4.02
N TYR A 47 4.99 17.09 3.60
CA TYR A 47 4.90 16.44 2.29
C TYR A 47 5.03 17.45 1.15
N PHE A 48 4.24 18.53 1.20
CA PHE A 48 4.23 19.58 0.18
C PHE A 48 5.32 20.64 0.35
N GLU A 49 6.15 20.55 1.39
CA GLU A 49 7.23 21.49 1.70
C GLU A 49 6.72 22.93 1.92
N VAL A 50 5.57 23.04 2.58
CA VAL A 50 4.91 24.33 2.89
C VAL A 50 4.78 24.49 4.41
N SER A 51 4.64 25.73 4.89
CA SER A 51 4.33 26.00 6.30
C SER A 51 2.95 25.46 6.70
N GLU A 52 2.82 24.99 7.95
CA GLU A 52 1.53 24.57 8.52
C GLU A 52 0.46 25.68 8.44
N HIS A 53 0.90 26.94 8.50
CA HIS A 53 0.02 28.10 8.41
C HIS A 53 -0.65 28.23 7.03
N ALA A 54 0.08 27.94 5.94
CA ALA A 54 -0.49 27.98 4.60
C ALA A 54 -1.55 26.90 4.40
N VAL A 55 -1.30 25.69 4.91
CA VAL A 55 -2.28 24.59 4.91
C VAL A 55 -3.51 24.99 5.75
N GLY A 56 -3.30 25.61 6.91
CA GLY A 56 -4.41 26.12 7.74
C GLY A 56 -5.27 27.17 7.03
N LYS A 57 -4.67 28.14 6.33
CA LYS A 57 -5.42 29.14 5.54
C LYS A 57 -6.18 28.51 4.38
N LEU A 58 -5.62 27.50 3.72
CA LEU A 58 -6.28 26.78 2.63
C LEU A 58 -7.49 26.01 3.15
N VAL A 59 -7.34 25.32 4.28
CA VAL A 59 -8.43 24.61 4.97
C VAL A 59 -9.55 25.57 5.38
N GLN A 60 -9.21 26.78 5.82
CA GLN A 60 -10.19 27.79 6.18
C GLN A 60 -11.02 28.27 4.97
N ARG A 61 -10.39 28.42 3.80
CA ARG A 61 -11.04 28.91 2.57
C ARG A 61 -11.85 27.86 1.82
N HIS A 62 -11.44 26.59 1.90
CA HIS A 62 -12.04 25.48 1.14
C HIS A 62 -12.55 24.36 2.05
N ARG A 63 -13.11 24.73 3.21
CA ARG A 63 -13.48 23.78 4.26
C ARG A 63 -14.53 22.78 3.80
N ASP A 64 -15.55 23.24 3.08
CA ASP A 64 -16.68 22.40 2.67
C ASP A 64 -16.23 21.34 1.66
N GLU A 65 -15.44 21.75 0.66
CA GLU A 65 -14.85 20.87 -0.35
C GLU A 65 -13.91 19.83 0.28
N LEU A 66 -13.11 20.22 1.27
CA LEU A 66 -12.21 19.29 1.96
C LEU A 66 -12.97 18.32 2.87
N THR A 67 -14.03 18.77 3.54
CA THR A 67 -14.83 17.93 4.44
C THR A 67 -15.56 16.83 3.66
N GLU A 68 -16.15 17.19 2.52
CA GLU A 68 -16.80 16.24 1.59
C GLU A 68 -15.80 15.18 1.09
N ARG A 69 -14.54 15.58 0.85
CA ARG A 69 -13.47 14.70 0.37
C ARG A 69 -12.73 13.95 1.48
N GLY A 70 -13.21 14.05 2.73
CA GLY A 70 -12.73 13.22 3.84
C GLY A 70 -11.84 13.92 4.87
N MET A 71 -11.81 15.25 4.91
CA MET A 71 -11.21 15.99 6.02
C MET A 71 -12.12 15.93 7.25
N ARG A 72 -11.58 15.52 8.40
CA ARG A 72 -12.31 15.53 9.69
C ARG A 72 -11.55 16.33 10.74
N THR A 73 -12.27 17.15 11.49
CA THR A 73 -11.71 17.86 12.65
C THR A 73 -12.20 17.20 13.92
N LEU A 74 -11.33 16.47 14.60
CA LEU A 74 -11.62 15.87 15.90
C LEU A 74 -11.46 16.92 17.00
N ARG A 75 -12.39 16.96 17.95
CA ARG A 75 -12.37 17.86 19.13
C ARG A 75 -12.79 17.08 20.39
N GLY A 76 -12.27 17.47 21.54
CA GLY A 76 -12.75 16.95 22.84
C GLY A 76 -12.56 15.44 23.03
N SER A 77 -13.65 14.73 23.32
CA SER A 77 -13.68 13.29 23.63
C SER A 77 -13.20 12.40 22.47
N ASP A 78 -13.52 12.75 21.23
CA ASP A 78 -13.12 11.97 20.06
C ASP A 78 -11.61 12.05 19.83
N LEU A 79 -11.01 13.18 20.23
CA LEU A 79 -9.58 13.41 20.17
C LEU A 79 -8.84 12.60 21.26
N GLU A 80 -9.40 12.51 22.46
CA GLU A 80 -8.90 11.66 23.56
C GLU A 80 -8.92 10.17 23.18
N PHE A 81 -10.02 9.71 22.57
CA PHE A 81 -10.17 8.33 22.09
C PHE A 81 -9.16 8.02 20.97
N PHE A 82 -9.06 8.90 19.97
CA PHE A 82 -8.10 8.75 18.87
C PHE A 82 -6.64 8.78 19.36
N LYS A 83 -6.34 9.57 20.41
CA LYS A 83 -5.02 9.58 21.04
C LYS A 83 -4.66 8.26 21.72
N LYS A 84 -5.62 7.65 22.43
CA LYS A 84 -5.42 6.37 23.12
C LYS A 84 -5.26 5.19 22.15
N ASP A 85 -6.11 5.11 21.13
CA ASP A 85 -6.10 3.98 20.20
C ASP A 85 -5.04 4.07 19.10
N ILE A 86 -4.81 5.25 18.52
CA ILE A 86 -4.04 5.39 17.27
C ILE A 86 -2.68 6.05 17.48
N LEU A 87 -2.58 7.05 18.38
CA LEU A 87 -1.34 7.77 18.60
C LEU A 87 -0.41 7.12 19.64
N SER A 88 -0.91 6.20 20.47
CA SER A 88 -0.10 5.40 21.40
C SER A 88 0.91 4.49 20.69
N SER A 89 0.68 4.19 19.41
CA SER A 89 1.55 3.36 18.56
C SER A 89 2.52 4.17 17.68
N PHE A 90 2.50 5.51 17.71
CA PHE A 90 3.46 6.34 16.95
C PHE A 90 4.75 6.58 17.77
N PRO A 91 5.96 6.25 17.27
CA PRO A 91 7.22 6.39 18.01
C PRO A 91 7.68 7.84 18.24
N GLU A 92 7.11 8.80 17.51
CA GLU A 92 7.49 10.21 17.62
C GLU A 92 6.80 10.83 18.84
N SER A 93 7.55 11.04 19.93
CA SER A 93 7.11 11.83 21.08
C SER A 93 6.60 13.20 20.62
N TYR A 94 5.28 13.35 20.62
CA TYR A 94 4.64 14.60 20.19
C TYR A 94 4.36 15.43 21.46
N PRO A 95 4.75 16.71 21.50
CA PRO A 95 4.19 17.64 22.45
C PRO A 95 2.74 17.96 22.02
N GLN A 96 1.77 17.63 22.85
CA GLN A 96 0.42 18.19 22.77
C GLN A 96 0.39 19.49 23.58
N PRO A 97 -0.26 20.55 23.09
CA PRO A 97 -1.71 20.68 23.30
C PRO A 97 -2.40 21.43 22.16
N ARG A 98 -3.28 20.77 21.40
CA ARG A 98 -4.36 21.45 20.70
C ARG A 98 -5.65 20.70 20.96
N SER A 99 -6.68 21.44 21.34
CA SER A 99 -8.05 20.97 21.58
C SER A 99 -8.75 20.46 20.31
N ASN A 100 -8.08 20.58 19.16
CA ASN A 100 -8.54 20.17 17.85
C ASN A 100 -7.40 19.51 17.02
N LEU A 101 -7.68 18.36 16.41
CA LEU A 101 -6.80 17.73 15.43
C LEU A 101 -7.53 17.63 14.10
N THR A 102 -6.89 18.08 13.04
CA THR A 102 -7.38 17.94 11.67
C THR A 102 -6.71 16.75 11.02
N LEU A 103 -7.55 15.80 10.58
CA LEU A 103 -7.15 14.59 9.89
C LEU A 103 -7.57 14.68 8.43
N PHE A 104 -6.68 14.25 7.55
CA PHE A 104 -6.88 14.21 6.10
C PHE A 104 -6.75 12.77 5.63
N THR A 105 -7.74 12.28 4.88
CA THR A 105 -7.60 11.04 4.10
C THR A 105 -6.74 11.28 2.86
N ARG A 106 -6.27 10.22 2.20
CA ARG A 106 -5.53 10.34 0.92
C ARG A 106 -6.25 11.23 -0.11
N ARG A 107 -7.58 11.12 -0.20
CA ARG A 107 -8.42 11.93 -1.10
C ARG A 107 -8.42 13.42 -0.70
N ALA A 108 -8.49 13.71 0.59
CA ALA A 108 -8.39 15.08 1.08
C ALA A 108 -6.99 15.68 0.83
N VAL A 109 -5.91 14.88 0.99
CA VAL A 109 -4.53 15.31 0.67
C VAL A 109 -4.38 15.60 -0.82
N LEU A 110 -4.95 14.77 -1.70
CA LEU A 110 -4.98 15.03 -3.15
C LEU A 110 -5.69 16.36 -3.47
N ASN A 111 -6.80 16.63 -2.78
CA ASN A 111 -7.52 17.89 -2.98
C ASN A 111 -6.72 19.11 -2.51
N VAL A 112 -5.97 18.97 -1.41
CA VAL A 112 -5.02 20.00 -0.96
C VAL A 112 -3.93 20.24 -2.03
N ALA A 113 -3.41 19.19 -2.68
CA ALA A 113 -2.44 19.33 -3.78
C ALA A 113 -2.99 20.15 -4.95
N MET A 114 -4.26 19.95 -5.29
CA MET A 114 -4.92 20.67 -6.39
C MET A 114 -5.10 22.17 -6.08
N LEU A 115 -5.34 22.51 -4.80
CA LEU A 115 -5.60 23.88 -4.34
C LEU A 115 -4.32 24.67 -3.94
N LEU A 116 -3.21 24.00 -3.64
CA LEU A 116 -1.95 24.64 -3.23
C LEU A 116 -1.25 25.31 -4.42
N ARG A 117 -1.17 26.64 -4.43
CA ARG A 117 -0.46 27.39 -5.50
C ARG A 117 1.06 27.31 -5.37
N ASP A 118 1.57 27.49 -4.16
CA ASP A 118 2.99 27.79 -3.92
C ASP A 118 3.80 26.58 -3.47
N SER A 119 3.64 25.43 -4.15
CA SER A 119 4.41 24.21 -3.85
C SER A 119 4.83 23.50 -5.12
N ASP A 120 6.13 23.22 -5.24
CA ASP A 120 6.70 22.49 -6.38
C ASP A 120 6.21 21.03 -6.43
N VAL A 121 6.03 20.42 -5.26
CA VAL A 121 5.46 19.07 -5.15
C VAL A 121 4.01 19.06 -5.61
N ALA A 122 3.20 20.04 -5.17
CA ALA A 122 1.80 20.16 -5.59
C ALA A 122 1.67 20.43 -7.09
N ARG A 123 2.54 21.29 -7.64
CA ARG A 123 2.64 21.56 -9.08
C ARG A 123 2.90 20.28 -9.87
N ARG A 124 3.89 19.47 -9.45
CA ARG A 124 4.18 18.17 -10.09
C ARG A 124 3.00 17.20 -10.02
N VAL A 125 2.29 17.15 -8.89
CA VAL A 125 1.08 16.32 -8.74
C VAL A 125 -0.01 16.77 -9.72
N ARG A 126 -0.26 18.08 -9.86
CA ARG A 126 -1.23 18.62 -10.83
C ARG A 126 -0.86 18.28 -12.27
N THR A 127 0.40 18.46 -12.65
CA THR A 127 0.87 18.12 -13.99
C THR A 127 0.66 16.63 -14.26
N TYR A 128 1.06 15.77 -13.34
CA TYR A 128 0.87 14.32 -13.48
C TYR A 128 -0.61 13.92 -13.56
N LEU A 129 -1.48 14.53 -12.75
CA LEU A 129 -2.93 14.29 -12.82
C LEU A 129 -3.51 14.68 -14.17
N LEU A 130 -3.11 15.83 -14.72
CA LEU A 130 -3.58 16.29 -16.02
C LEU A 130 -3.01 15.43 -17.15
N ASP A 131 -1.74 15.06 -17.09
CA ASP A 131 -1.11 14.20 -18.10
C ASP A 131 -1.72 12.79 -18.09
N THR A 132 -2.00 12.25 -16.90
CA THR A 132 -2.69 10.95 -16.77
C THR A 132 -4.17 11.04 -17.15
N GLU A 133 -4.84 12.16 -16.91
CA GLU A 133 -6.23 12.36 -17.34
C GLU A 133 -6.30 12.48 -18.86
N GLN A 134 -5.36 13.21 -19.47
CA GLN A 134 -5.23 13.32 -20.91
C GLN A 134 -4.83 11.99 -21.55
N ALA A 135 -3.90 11.25 -20.94
CA ALA A 135 -3.51 9.90 -21.38
C ALA A 135 -4.70 8.94 -21.25
N SER A 136 -5.47 8.98 -20.18
CA SER A 136 -6.71 8.20 -20.05
C SER A 136 -7.80 8.64 -21.05
N ARG A 137 -7.89 9.93 -21.39
CA ARG A 137 -8.77 10.40 -22.47
C ARG A 137 -8.28 9.97 -23.85
N ALA A 138 -6.97 9.80 -24.02
CA ALA A 138 -6.36 9.27 -25.24
C ALA A 138 -6.46 7.73 -25.32
N GLU A 139 -6.35 7.02 -24.18
CA GLU A 139 -6.48 5.56 -24.01
C GLU A 139 -7.94 5.10 -23.88
N SER A 140 -8.86 6.00 -23.51
CA SER A 140 -10.30 5.87 -23.79
C SER A 140 -10.66 6.68 -25.02
N PRO A 141 -10.27 6.25 -26.22
CA PRO A 141 -10.88 6.75 -27.41
C PRO A 141 -12.33 6.24 -27.43
N GLY A 142 -13.27 7.16 -27.23
CA GLY A 142 -14.32 7.30 -28.24
C GLY A 142 -13.72 7.85 -29.54
N ALA A 143 -12.63 7.28 -30.06
CA ALA A 143 -11.93 7.72 -31.25
C ALA A 143 -12.15 6.72 -32.39
N PRO A 144 -12.04 7.21 -33.63
CA PRO A 144 -12.36 6.47 -34.83
C PRO A 144 -11.45 5.26 -34.92
N VAL A 145 -12.01 4.15 -35.39
CA VAL A 145 -11.26 3.04 -35.96
C VAL A 145 -10.12 3.62 -36.81
N ASP A 146 -8.89 3.10 -36.65
CA ASP A 146 -7.69 3.54 -37.37
C ASP A 146 -8.03 4.01 -38.79
N ASP A 147 -7.89 5.32 -39.04
CA ASP A 147 -8.26 5.93 -40.32
C ASP A 147 -7.56 5.24 -41.49
N ALA A 148 -6.44 4.56 -41.29
CA ALA A 148 -5.74 3.77 -42.30
C ALA A 148 -6.45 2.46 -42.68
N VAL A 149 -7.04 1.75 -41.70
CA VAL A 149 -7.82 0.53 -41.94
C VAL A 149 -9.20 0.90 -42.50
N VAL A 150 -9.79 1.99 -42.00
CA VAL A 150 -11.03 2.55 -42.53
C VAL A 150 -10.83 3.11 -43.94
N HIS A 151 -9.77 3.88 -44.21
CA HIS A 151 -9.44 4.33 -45.57
C HIS A 151 -9.21 3.14 -46.49
N SER A 152 -8.47 2.12 -46.05
CA SER A 152 -8.24 0.93 -46.88
C SER A 152 -9.54 0.20 -47.22
N LEU A 153 -10.48 0.11 -46.27
CA LEU A 153 -11.81 -0.48 -46.50
C LEU A 153 -12.70 0.42 -47.39
N VAL A 154 -12.63 1.74 -47.22
CA VAL A 154 -13.38 2.72 -48.01
C VAL A 154 -12.86 2.77 -49.45
N GLU A 155 -11.54 2.83 -49.65
CA GLU A 155 -10.91 2.77 -50.98
C GLU A 155 -11.21 1.44 -51.68
N TRP A 156 -11.21 0.34 -50.94
CA TRP A 156 -11.58 -0.97 -51.47
C TRP A 156 -13.06 -1.03 -51.88
N LEU A 157 -13.96 -0.47 -51.06
CA LEU A 157 -15.39 -0.35 -51.38
C LEU A 157 -15.62 0.55 -52.60
N ASP A 158 -14.92 1.68 -52.70
CA ASP A 158 -15.04 2.62 -53.82
C ASP A 158 -14.53 2.00 -55.13
N GLN A 159 -13.39 1.29 -55.10
CA GLN A 159 -12.90 0.55 -56.27
C GLN A 159 -13.86 -0.58 -56.68
N TRP A 160 -14.47 -1.26 -55.70
CA TRP A 160 -15.42 -2.34 -55.96
C TRP A 160 -16.74 -1.82 -56.54
N ILE A 161 -17.28 -0.73 -55.99
CA ILE A 161 -18.47 -0.04 -56.53
C ILE A 161 -18.18 0.46 -57.95
N ALA A 162 -17.01 1.06 -58.19
CA ALA A 162 -16.61 1.51 -59.52
C ALA A 162 -16.52 0.35 -60.53
N ALA A 163 -15.98 -0.80 -60.13
CA ALA A 163 -15.94 -2.00 -60.97
C ALA A 163 -17.34 -2.54 -61.29
N CYS A 164 -18.23 -2.62 -60.29
CA CYS A 164 -19.62 -3.06 -60.50
C CYS A 164 -20.42 -2.11 -61.39
N VAL A 165 -20.22 -0.80 -61.26
CA VAL A 165 -20.90 0.21 -62.10
C VAL A 165 -20.34 0.19 -63.53
N ALA A 166 -19.03 -0.03 -63.71
CA ALA A 166 -18.39 -0.14 -65.02
C ALA A 166 -18.86 -1.37 -65.80
N GLU A 167 -19.03 -2.53 -65.15
CA GLU A 167 -19.58 -3.74 -65.78
C GLU A 167 -21.04 -3.57 -66.26
N GLN A 168 -21.78 -2.60 -65.70
CA GLN A 168 -23.21 -2.38 -66.00
C GLN A 168 -23.49 -1.15 -66.88
N GLY A 169 -22.45 -0.37 -67.23
CA GLY A 169 -22.53 0.91 -67.92
C GLY A 169 -22.96 0.88 -69.40
N VAL A 170 -23.17 -0.29 -70.02
CA VAL A 170 -23.51 -0.38 -71.47
C VAL A 170 -25.02 -0.31 -71.75
N ALA A 171 -25.90 -0.17 -70.75
CA ALA A 171 -27.37 -0.24 -70.95
C ALA A 171 -28.18 0.92 -70.33
N HIS A 172 -27.69 2.15 -70.42
CA HIS A 172 -28.19 3.32 -69.68
C HIS A 172 -29.27 4.16 -70.38
N ALA A 173 -30.44 3.60 -70.68
CA ALA A 173 -31.58 4.46 -71.09
C ALA A 173 -32.98 4.06 -70.61
N ALA A 174 -33.17 2.99 -69.83
CA ALA A 174 -34.54 2.50 -69.52
C ALA A 174 -34.78 1.94 -68.10
N ARG A 175 -33.93 2.17 -67.10
CA ARG A 175 -33.95 1.40 -65.83
C ARG A 175 -33.72 2.23 -64.56
N GLU A 176 -34.58 3.19 -64.23
CA GLU A 176 -34.47 3.90 -62.94
C GLU A 176 -35.04 3.08 -61.76
N GLY A 177 -36.04 2.22 -61.97
CA GLY A 177 -36.66 1.42 -60.90
C GLY A 177 -35.89 0.16 -60.46
N ARG A 178 -35.31 -0.59 -61.42
CA ARG A 178 -34.61 -1.86 -61.13
C ARG A 178 -33.21 -1.69 -60.55
N VAL A 179 -32.56 -0.56 -60.82
CA VAL A 179 -31.22 -0.26 -60.27
C VAL A 179 -31.28 -0.04 -58.75
N ARG A 180 -32.40 0.51 -58.25
CA ARG A 180 -32.61 0.69 -56.80
C ARG A 180 -32.80 -0.62 -56.04
N GLU A 181 -33.55 -1.57 -56.61
CA GLU A 181 -33.75 -2.90 -56.01
C GLU A 181 -32.46 -3.73 -55.98
N ILE A 182 -31.70 -3.73 -57.08
CA ILE A 182 -30.43 -4.48 -57.17
C ILE A 182 -29.39 -3.88 -56.20
N ALA A 183 -29.37 -2.55 -56.05
CA ALA A 183 -28.51 -1.89 -55.08
C ALA A 183 -28.88 -2.22 -53.62
N GLU A 184 -30.17 -2.23 -53.26
CA GLU A 184 -30.61 -2.64 -51.92
C GLU A 184 -30.26 -4.11 -51.61
N GLU A 185 -30.42 -5.00 -52.58
CA GLU A 185 -30.15 -6.43 -52.41
C GLU A 185 -28.64 -6.73 -52.31
N ALA A 186 -27.82 -6.02 -53.08
CA ALA A 186 -26.36 -6.09 -52.99
C ALA A 186 -25.84 -5.56 -51.65
N VAL A 187 -26.32 -4.39 -51.19
CA VAL A 187 -25.95 -3.81 -49.89
C VAL A 187 -26.36 -4.72 -48.74
N ARG A 188 -27.58 -5.27 -48.78
CA ARG A 188 -28.07 -6.24 -47.78
C ARG A 188 -27.22 -7.51 -47.76
N GLY A 189 -26.81 -8.00 -48.93
CA GLY A 189 -25.95 -9.17 -49.06
C GLY A 189 -24.54 -8.94 -48.48
N VAL A 190 -23.94 -7.79 -48.74
CA VAL A 190 -22.61 -7.42 -48.22
C VAL A 190 -22.67 -7.24 -46.70
N VAL A 191 -23.63 -6.47 -46.18
CA VAL A 191 -23.80 -6.26 -44.74
C VAL A 191 -24.04 -7.59 -44.02
N GLY A 192 -24.88 -8.47 -44.57
CA GLY A 192 -25.18 -9.77 -43.98
C GLY A 192 -24.01 -10.76 -43.99
N ARG A 193 -23.18 -10.75 -45.06
CA ARG A 193 -22.08 -11.72 -45.20
C ARG A 193 -20.76 -11.27 -44.57
N THR A 194 -20.53 -9.96 -44.43
CA THR A 194 -19.20 -9.45 -44.02
C THR A 194 -19.26 -8.64 -42.73
N VAL A 195 -20.18 -7.68 -42.62
CA VAL A 195 -20.23 -6.76 -41.48
C VAL A 195 -20.78 -7.44 -40.22
N VAL A 196 -21.88 -8.18 -40.34
CA VAL A 196 -22.51 -8.87 -39.20
C VAL A 196 -21.60 -9.93 -38.57
N PRO A 197 -20.90 -10.80 -39.32
CA PRO A 197 -19.97 -11.76 -38.73
C PRO A 197 -18.77 -11.11 -38.03
N LEU A 198 -18.20 -10.04 -38.59
CA LEU A 198 -17.11 -9.30 -37.98
C LEU A 198 -17.53 -8.66 -36.64
N LEU A 199 -18.71 -8.03 -36.60
CA LEU A 199 -19.25 -7.45 -35.36
C LEU A 199 -19.49 -8.53 -34.30
N ASN A 200 -20.04 -9.69 -34.69
CA ASN A 200 -20.22 -10.80 -33.75
C ASN A 200 -18.88 -11.31 -33.21
N GLN A 201 -17.85 -11.45 -34.05
CA GLN A 201 -16.51 -11.86 -33.59
C GLN A 201 -15.90 -10.86 -32.61
N VAL A 202 -16.00 -9.56 -32.89
CA VAL A 202 -15.50 -8.50 -31.99
C VAL A 202 -16.26 -8.50 -30.65
N MET A 203 -17.58 -8.66 -30.67
CA MET A 203 -18.36 -8.76 -29.43
C MET A 203 -17.97 -9.98 -28.59
N HIS A 204 -17.72 -11.13 -29.23
CA HIS A 204 -17.25 -12.33 -28.54
C HIS A 204 -15.86 -12.13 -27.93
N ALA A 205 -14.92 -11.57 -28.69
CA ALA A 205 -13.56 -11.29 -28.21
C ALA A 205 -13.58 -10.31 -27.03
N HIS A 206 -14.38 -9.24 -27.11
CA HIS A 206 -14.53 -8.27 -26.02
C HIS A 206 -15.18 -8.89 -24.78
N GLY A 207 -16.15 -9.78 -24.97
CA GLY A 207 -16.79 -10.53 -23.88
C GLY A 207 -15.85 -11.52 -23.19
N GLU A 208 -14.87 -12.07 -23.91
CA GLU A 208 -13.84 -12.94 -23.32
C GLU A 208 -12.78 -12.13 -22.55
N LEU A 209 -12.33 -11.01 -23.11
CA LEU A 209 -11.43 -10.07 -22.44
C LEU A 209 -12.00 -9.56 -21.11
N ARG A 210 -13.27 -9.16 -21.10
CA ARG A 210 -13.96 -8.73 -19.88
C ARG A 210 -14.02 -9.82 -18.81
N ARG A 211 -14.22 -11.08 -19.21
CA ARG A 211 -14.21 -12.22 -18.29
C ARG A 211 -12.83 -12.45 -17.68
N ARG A 212 -11.78 -12.45 -18.51
CA ARG A 212 -10.39 -12.59 -18.03
C ARG A 212 -9.98 -11.47 -17.08
N LEU A 213 -10.43 -10.24 -17.35
CA LEU A 213 -10.16 -9.10 -16.47
C LEU A 213 -10.84 -9.27 -15.10
N ALA A 214 -12.10 -9.71 -15.09
CA ALA A 214 -12.83 -10.00 -13.86
C ALA A 214 -12.22 -11.16 -13.05
N GLU A 215 -11.72 -12.20 -13.72
CA GLU A 215 -11.00 -13.31 -13.07
C GLU A 215 -9.69 -12.83 -12.42
N ASN A 216 -8.90 -12.02 -13.12
CA ASN A 216 -7.67 -11.43 -12.58
C ASN A 216 -7.95 -10.48 -11.40
N GLU A 217 -9.02 -9.68 -11.46
CA GLU A 217 -9.46 -8.84 -10.34
C GLU A 217 -9.86 -9.68 -9.12
N ALA A 218 -10.53 -10.82 -9.32
CA ALA A 218 -10.86 -11.74 -8.23
C ALA A 218 -9.61 -12.41 -7.62
N GLU A 219 -8.63 -12.78 -8.45
CA GLU A 219 -7.38 -13.40 -8.00
C GLU A 219 -6.52 -12.41 -7.20
N THR A 220 -6.40 -11.17 -7.68
CA THR A 220 -5.68 -10.10 -6.96
C THR A 220 -6.37 -9.74 -5.64
N ALA A 221 -7.71 -9.74 -5.58
CA ALA A 221 -8.46 -9.58 -4.34
C ALA A 221 -8.22 -10.74 -3.34
N ARG A 222 -8.05 -11.97 -3.83
CA ARG A 222 -7.73 -13.14 -3.01
C ARG A 222 -6.31 -13.05 -2.44
N LEU A 223 -5.33 -12.75 -3.29
CA LEU A 223 -3.93 -12.64 -2.88
C LEU A 223 -3.72 -11.49 -1.89
N SER A 224 -4.34 -10.33 -2.12
CA SER A 224 -4.27 -9.20 -1.18
C SER A 224 -4.89 -9.52 0.19
N ARG A 225 -5.97 -10.33 0.24
CA ARG A 225 -6.53 -10.83 1.50
C ARG A 225 -5.54 -11.71 2.26
N VAL A 226 -4.90 -12.65 1.57
CA VAL A 226 -3.88 -13.53 2.16
C VAL A 226 -2.71 -12.72 2.70
N VAL A 227 -2.19 -11.76 1.92
CA VAL A 227 -1.09 -10.89 2.37
C VAL A 227 -1.49 -10.07 3.61
N ARG A 228 -2.74 -9.60 3.68
CA ARG A 228 -3.26 -8.87 4.85
C ARG A 228 -3.39 -9.77 6.09
N GLU A 229 -3.84 -11.01 5.92
CA GLU A 229 -3.89 -11.99 7.01
C GLU A 229 -2.50 -12.33 7.54
N TYR A 230 -1.53 -12.58 6.65
CA TYR A 230 -0.12 -12.77 7.04
C TYR A 230 0.47 -11.52 7.71
N GLY A 231 0.14 -10.32 7.23
CA GLY A 231 0.57 -9.05 7.83
C GLY A 231 0.00 -8.81 9.23
N ALA A 232 -1.24 -9.25 9.49
CA ALA A 232 -1.87 -9.13 10.80
C ALA A 232 -1.22 -10.08 11.84
N VAL A 233 -0.87 -11.30 11.43
CA VAL A 233 -0.08 -12.25 12.25
C VAL A 233 1.31 -11.70 12.56
N CYS A 234 1.92 -10.96 11.62
CA CYS A 234 3.23 -10.33 11.81
C CYS A 234 3.20 -8.97 12.53
N SER A 235 2.05 -8.53 13.06
CA SER A 235 1.91 -7.23 13.71
C SER A 235 2.49 -7.22 15.14
N MET A 236 2.99 -6.05 15.58
CA MET A 236 3.43 -5.89 16.98
C MET A 236 2.29 -6.05 18.00
N ALA A 237 1.04 -5.81 17.58
CA ALA A 237 -0.14 -6.05 18.42
C ALA A 237 -0.35 -7.54 18.68
N ALA A 238 -0.12 -8.40 17.68
CA ALA A 238 -0.14 -9.85 17.85
C ALA A 238 0.96 -10.32 18.82
N LEU A 239 2.18 -9.78 18.68
CA LEU A 239 3.29 -10.08 19.60
C LEU A 239 3.03 -9.60 21.03
N ASP A 240 2.35 -8.47 21.19
CA ASP A 240 1.99 -7.94 22.51
C ASP A 240 0.87 -8.74 23.17
N ALA A 241 0.00 -9.40 22.38
CA ALA A 241 -1.10 -10.23 22.88
C ALA A 241 -0.67 -11.64 23.31
N MET A 242 0.50 -12.11 22.86
CA MET A 242 1.04 -13.43 23.22
C MET A 242 1.35 -13.54 24.72
N ASP A 243 1.05 -14.71 25.28
CA ASP A 243 1.56 -15.08 26.60
C ASP A 243 3.08 -15.35 26.56
N ALA A 244 3.71 -15.52 27.74
CA ALA A 244 5.15 -15.73 27.80
C ALA A 244 5.63 -16.97 27.01
N ARG A 245 4.86 -18.07 27.02
CA ARG A 245 5.22 -19.33 26.35
C ARG A 245 4.99 -19.26 24.84
N GLU A 246 3.94 -18.59 24.41
CA GLU A 246 3.65 -18.27 23.02
C GLU A 246 4.76 -17.40 22.45
N PHE A 247 5.19 -16.39 23.21
CA PHE A 247 6.27 -15.51 22.80
C PHE A 247 7.62 -16.24 22.70
N GLU A 248 7.97 -17.07 23.68
CA GLU A 248 9.16 -17.95 23.62
C GLU A 248 9.12 -18.85 22.37
N ARG A 249 8.01 -19.54 22.12
CA ARG A 249 7.84 -20.39 20.93
C ARG A 249 7.96 -19.62 19.62
N HIS A 250 7.42 -18.39 19.58
CA HIS A 250 7.50 -17.51 18.41
C HIS A 250 8.93 -17.08 18.13
N VAL A 251 9.69 -16.69 19.16
CA VAL A 251 11.11 -16.33 19.03
C VAL A 251 11.93 -17.55 18.62
N ALA A 252 11.68 -18.75 19.17
CA ALA A 252 12.32 -19.98 18.73
C ALA A 252 12.09 -20.26 17.23
N TRP A 253 10.87 -20.01 16.74
CA TRP A 253 10.54 -20.13 15.32
C TRP A 253 11.31 -19.11 14.47
N LEU A 254 11.42 -17.85 14.92
CA LEU A 254 12.23 -16.83 14.23
C LEU A 254 13.71 -17.20 14.16
N CYS A 255 14.29 -17.73 15.24
CA CYS A 255 15.66 -18.24 15.25
C CYS A 255 15.85 -19.37 14.23
N ARG A 256 14.95 -20.35 14.20
CA ARG A 256 15.01 -21.46 13.23
C ARG A 256 14.87 -20.97 11.79
N ARG A 257 13.97 -20.02 11.53
CA ARG A 257 13.79 -19.39 10.20
C ARG A 257 15.08 -18.75 9.70
N ASP A 258 15.85 -18.16 10.60
CA ASP A 258 17.11 -17.48 10.28
C ASP A 258 18.32 -18.44 10.27
N GLY A 259 18.11 -19.74 10.47
CA GLY A 259 19.13 -20.78 10.33
C GLY A 259 19.72 -21.31 11.64
N CYS A 260 19.16 -20.94 12.80
CA CYS A 260 19.61 -21.48 14.07
C CYS A 260 19.17 -22.95 14.23
N ALA A 261 20.11 -23.82 14.59
CA ALA A 261 19.91 -25.24 14.82
C ALA A 261 19.70 -25.55 16.32
N GLU A 262 19.08 -26.70 16.60
CA GLU A 262 18.98 -27.27 17.96
C GLU A 262 18.38 -26.34 19.02
N MET A 263 17.47 -25.45 18.61
CA MET A 263 16.76 -24.56 19.54
C MET A 263 15.91 -25.36 20.54
N THR A 264 16.33 -25.38 21.79
CA THR A 264 15.68 -26.07 22.92
C THR A 264 15.22 -25.06 23.97
N ALA A 265 14.02 -25.24 24.51
CA ALA A 265 13.53 -24.44 25.63
C ALA A 265 14.06 -25.03 26.94
N THR A 266 14.59 -24.18 27.82
CA THR A 266 15.20 -24.59 29.11
C THR A 266 14.16 -24.85 30.21
N ARG A 267 12.95 -24.30 30.09
CA ARG A 267 11.85 -24.62 31.02
C ARG A 267 11.22 -25.97 30.66
N GLY A 268 11.44 -26.95 31.54
CA GLY A 268 10.89 -28.29 31.44
C GLY A 268 9.36 -28.34 31.34
N ASP A 269 8.91 -29.38 30.64
CA ASP A 269 7.57 -29.91 30.46
C ASP A 269 6.89 -30.30 31.78
N GLY A 270 6.57 -29.32 32.63
CA GLY A 270 5.45 -29.39 33.58
C GLY A 270 5.40 -30.55 34.59
N ARG A 271 6.48 -31.32 34.78
CA ARG A 271 6.59 -32.37 35.81
C ARG A 271 7.75 -32.04 36.76
N GLY A 272 7.59 -30.96 37.50
CA GLY A 272 8.56 -30.58 38.52
C GLY A 272 8.13 -29.25 39.11
N GLY A 273 7.46 -29.29 40.25
CA GLY A 273 7.09 -28.11 41.00
C GLY A 273 8.34 -27.33 41.40
N GLY A 274 8.59 -26.24 40.71
CA GLY A 274 9.60 -25.25 41.01
C GLY A 274 9.24 -24.00 40.24
N THR A 275 9.02 -22.90 40.95
CA THR A 275 8.84 -21.55 40.43
C THR A 275 10.11 -21.18 39.65
N GLY A 276 10.16 -21.59 38.38
CA GLY A 276 11.39 -21.66 37.60
C GLY A 276 11.89 -20.29 37.19
N ASP A 277 12.72 -19.67 38.02
CA ASP A 277 13.56 -18.53 37.68
C ASP A 277 14.73 -19.00 36.79
N GLY A 278 14.37 -19.51 35.61
CA GLY A 278 15.34 -19.89 34.59
C GLY A 278 16.08 -18.64 34.13
N PHE A 279 17.41 -18.68 34.16
CA PHE A 279 18.23 -17.54 33.77
C PHE A 279 18.29 -17.33 32.24
N ALA A 280 17.98 -18.36 31.48
CA ALA A 280 17.73 -18.36 30.03
C ALA A 280 16.42 -19.09 29.73
N ASP A 281 15.76 -18.74 28.62
CA ASP A 281 14.50 -19.37 28.18
C ASP A 281 14.74 -20.36 27.03
N MET A 282 15.76 -20.11 26.19
CA MET A 282 16.14 -21.01 25.10
C MET A 282 17.65 -21.05 24.91
N LEU A 283 18.12 -22.20 24.42
CA LEU A 283 19.49 -22.47 24.01
C LEU A 283 19.49 -23.03 22.59
N GLY A 284 20.57 -22.83 21.85
CA GLY A 284 20.76 -23.45 20.55
C GLY A 284 22.08 -23.03 19.90
N HIS A 285 22.16 -23.22 18.59
CA HIS A 285 23.33 -22.87 17.80
C HIS A 285 22.92 -21.93 16.67
N THR A 286 23.73 -20.90 16.44
CA THR A 286 23.62 -20.01 15.27
C THR A 286 24.00 -20.77 13.98
N ALA A 287 23.73 -20.16 12.82
CA ALA A 287 24.03 -20.77 11.53
C ALA A 287 25.54 -21.06 11.33
N ASP A 288 26.41 -20.29 12.00
CA ASP A 288 27.86 -20.45 11.98
C ASP A 288 28.41 -21.34 13.12
N GLY A 289 27.52 -21.94 13.92
CA GLY A 289 27.86 -22.94 14.94
C GLY A 289 28.15 -22.38 16.34
N ARG A 290 28.14 -21.06 16.52
CA ARG A 290 28.31 -20.41 17.83
C ARG A 290 27.16 -20.72 18.78
N ARG A 291 27.47 -20.89 20.07
CA ARG A 291 26.47 -21.15 21.13
C ARG A 291 25.59 -19.92 21.34
N LEU A 292 24.28 -20.11 21.17
CA LEU A 292 23.26 -19.09 21.29
C LEU A 292 22.47 -19.31 22.58
N VAL A 293 22.37 -18.27 23.40
CA VAL A 293 21.43 -18.21 24.52
C VAL A 293 20.43 -17.08 24.30
N VAL A 294 19.16 -17.38 24.52
CA VAL A 294 18.06 -16.44 24.32
C VAL A 294 17.25 -16.30 25.60
N ARG A 295 16.98 -15.06 25.98
CA ARG A 295 16.02 -14.71 27.02
C ARG A 295 14.92 -13.84 26.44
N CYS A 296 13.69 -14.16 26.79
CA CYS A 296 12.47 -13.53 26.31
C CYS A 296 11.80 -12.74 27.43
N ARG A 297 11.28 -11.55 27.11
CA ARG A 297 10.50 -10.73 28.05
C ARG A 297 9.29 -10.10 27.38
N THR A 298 8.10 -10.49 27.84
CA THR A 298 6.83 -9.98 27.31
C THR A 298 6.39 -8.72 28.03
N ARG A 299 5.57 -7.89 27.37
CA ARG A 299 4.97 -6.70 27.98
C ARG A 299 4.00 -7.03 29.12
N HIS A 300 3.38 -8.21 29.11
CA HIS A 300 2.52 -8.70 30.19
C HIS A 300 3.23 -8.81 31.54
N SER A 301 4.57 -8.82 31.58
CA SER A 301 5.33 -8.78 32.82
C SER A 301 5.34 -7.39 33.50
N GLY A 302 4.71 -6.36 32.89
CA GLY A 302 4.49 -5.02 33.46
C GLY A 302 5.75 -4.15 33.65
N ALA A 303 6.93 -4.75 33.62
CA ALA A 303 8.20 -4.09 33.92
C ALA A 303 9.00 -3.76 32.64
N HIS A 304 9.55 -2.55 32.61
CA HIS A 304 10.61 -2.19 31.65
C HIS A 304 11.81 -3.11 31.83
N VAL A 305 12.57 -3.35 30.77
CA VAL A 305 13.84 -4.06 30.88
C VAL A 305 14.88 -3.08 31.42
N THR A 306 15.44 -3.37 32.59
CA THR A 306 16.39 -2.51 33.31
C THR A 306 17.84 -2.97 33.08
N GLY A 307 18.82 -2.11 33.41
CA GLY A 307 20.23 -2.48 33.34
C GLY A 307 20.59 -3.68 34.21
N GLY A 308 19.94 -3.82 35.37
CA GLY A 308 20.11 -4.99 36.24
C GLY A 308 19.66 -6.30 35.60
N ASP A 309 18.54 -6.27 34.85
CA ASP A 309 18.05 -7.44 34.11
C ASP A 309 19.04 -7.89 33.04
N VAL A 310 19.59 -6.93 32.30
CA VAL A 310 20.57 -7.18 31.24
C VAL A 310 21.88 -7.70 31.83
N LEU A 311 22.35 -7.09 32.92
CA LEU A 311 23.59 -7.48 33.58
C LEU A 311 23.52 -8.88 34.18
N GLY A 312 22.40 -9.20 34.84
CA GLY A 312 22.15 -10.54 35.37
C GLY A 312 22.16 -11.59 34.26
N PHE A 313 21.47 -11.32 33.15
CA PHE A 313 21.47 -12.20 31.99
C PHE A 313 22.87 -12.35 31.36
N ALA A 314 23.62 -11.26 31.19
CA ALA A 314 24.97 -11.29 30.63
C ALA A 314 25.92 -12.16 31.47
N GLY A 315 25.82 -12.06 32.80
CA GLY A 315 26.61 -12.89 33.72
C GLY A 315 26.34 -14.37 33.53
N VAL A 316 25.07 -14.76 33.51
CA VAL A 316 24.66 -16.16 33.34
C VAL A 316 25.02 -16.68 31.95
N ALA A 317 24.78 -15.89 30.90
CA ALA A 317 25.13 -16.24 29.52
C ALA A 317 26.60 -16.65 29.38
N LYS A 318 27.52 -15.90 30.01
CA LYS A 318 28.96 -16.19 29.96
C LYS A 318 29.40 -17.27 30.95
N LEU A 319 28.92 -17.23 32.20
CA LEU A 319 29.43 -18.09 33.28
C LEU A 319 28.81 -19.49 33.30
N GLU A 320 27.54 -19.62 32.91
CA GLU A 320 26.80 -20.89 33.04
C GLU A 320 26.63 -21.59 31.69
N TYR A 321 26.40 -20.81 30.63
CA TYR A 321 26.13 -21.36 29.29
C TYR A 321 27.31 -21.22 28.31
N GLU A 322 28.39 -20.56 28.71
CA GLU A 322 29.55 -20.27 27.85
C GLU A 322 29.12 -19.77 26.46
N ALA A 323 28.12 -18.89 26.43
CA ALA A 323 27.48 -18.48 25.19
C ALA A 323 28.33 -17.47 24.44
N ASP A 324 28.54 -17.74 23.15
CA ASP A 324 29.20 -16.84 22.21
C ASP A 324 28.25 -15.71 21.78
N VAL A 325 26.94 -16.00 21.72
CA VAL A 325 25.90 -15.07 21.33
C VAL A 325 24.81 -15.04 22.39
N ALA A 326 24.65 -13.89 23.05
CA ALA A 326 23.58 -13.64 24.01
C ALA A 326 22.51 -12.72 23.41
N LEU A 327 21.29 -13.23 23.30
CA LEU A 327 20.14 -12.53 22.72
C LEU A 327 19.09 -12.24 23.79
N LEU A 328 18.80 -10.97 24.05
CA LEU A 328 17.73 -10.57 24.95
C LEU A 328 16.59 -9.95 24.13
N VAL A 329 15.51 -10.70 23.97
CA VAL A 329 14.37 -10.32 23.12
C VAL A 329 13.21 -9.84 23.98
N ALA A 330 12.76 -8.61 23.76
CA ALA A 330 11.61 -8.09 24.50
C ALA A 330 10.60 -7.34 23.64
N SER A 331 9.31 -7.64 23.87
CA SER A 331 8.21 -6.79 23.43
C SER A 331 7.98 -5.59 24.39
N ALA A 332 8.51 -5.71 25.62
CA ALA A 332 8.59 -4.64 26.60
C ALA A 332 9.66 -3.59 26.23
N PRO A 333 9.47 -2.31 26.59
CA PRO A 333 10.47 -1.27 26.36
C PRO A 333 11.73 -1.47 27.22
N PHE A 334 12.89 -1.21 26.63
CA PHE A 334 14.18 -1.16 27.32
C PHE A 334 14.42 0.25 27.88
N THR A 335 14.97 0.35 29.08
CA THR A 335 15.49 1.63 29.56
C THR A 335 16.76 2.01 28.80
N ARG A 336 17.10 3.32 28.79
CA ARG A 336 18.35 3.80 28.16
C ARG A 336 19.58 3.14 28.78
N ASP A 337 19.58 2.97 30.10
CA ASP A 337 20.65 2.29 30.84
C ASP A 337 20.78 0.82 30.42
N ALA A 338 19.66 0.10 30.26
CA ALA A 338 19.66 -1.29 29.79
C ALA A 338 20.33 -1.46 28.43
N LEU A 339 20.08 -0.57 27.48
CA LEU A 339 20.72 -0.61 26.16
C LEU A 339 22.23 -0.33 26.23
N LEU A 340 22.66 0.57 27.13
CA LEU A 340 24.08 0.86 27.36
C LEU A 340 24.80 -0.34 27.98
N VAL A 341 24.18 -0.99 28.97
CA VAL A 341 24.69 -2.21 29.60
C VAL A 341 24.76 -3.34 28.57
N ALA A 342 23.74 -3.51 27.74
CA ALA A 342 23.71 -4.53 26.69
C ALA A 342 24.90 -4.38 25.73
N ALA A 343 25.15 -3.15 25.26
CA ALA A 343 26.28 -2.85 24.39
C ALA A 343 27.64 -3.10 25.06
N ARG A 344 27.79 -2.79 26.37
CA ARG A 344 29.04 -3.00 27.11
C ARG A 344 29.38 -4.47 27.35
N HIS A 345 28.36 -5.31 27.52
CA HIS A 345 28.53 -6.73 27.85
C HIS A 345 28.28 -7.67 26.68
N GLU A 346 28.22 -7.13 25.45
CA GLU A 346 28.03 -7.90 24.20
C GLU A 346 26.72 -8.68 24.14
N VAL A 347 25.68 -8.18 24.83
CA VAL A 347 24.33 -8.73 24.73
C VAL A 347 23.58 -8.02 23.62
N THR A 348 23.03 -8.78 22.68
CA THR A 348 22.18 -8.22 21.63
C THR A 348 20.78 -7.98 22.17
N ALA A 349 20.47 -6.72 22.47
CA ALA A 349 19.13 -6.30 22.88
C ALA A 349 18.20 -6.14 21.67
N VAL A 350 17.30 -7.10 21.49
CA VAL A 350 16.24 -7.02 20.46
C VAL A 350 15.07 -6.23 21.01
N HIS A 351 15.18 -4.91 20.88
CA HIS A 351 14.13 -3.97 21.24
C HIS A 351 12.97 -4.01 20.24
N ARG A 352 11.82 -3.45 20.63
CA ARG A 352 10.55 -3.49 19.88
C ARG A 352 10.67 -3.24 18.37
N GLY A 353 11.34 -2.16 17.97
CA GLY A 353 11.52 -1.86 16.53
C GLY A 353 12.35 -2.91 15.77
N LEU A 354 13.37 -3.49 16.42
CA LEU A 354 14.17 -4.55 15.83
C LEU A 354 13.40 -5.87 15.79
N LEU A 355 12.62 -6.18 16.84
CA LEU A 355 11.73 -7.32 16.87
C LEU A 355 10.67 -7.26 15.77
N GLU A 356 10.08 -6.08 15.54
CA GLU A 356 9.11 -5.87 14.46
C GLU A 356 9.72 -6.11 13.08
N ALA A 357 10.92 -5.55 12.83
CA ALA A 357 11.63 -5.76 11.58
C ALA A 357 11.98 -7.24 11.37
N TRP A 358 12.45 -7.91 12.44
CA TRP A 358 12.75 -9.34 12.42
C TRP A 358 11.51 -10.19 12.11
N ASN A 359 10.37 -9.85 12.72
CA ASN A 359 9.09 -10.51 12.50
C ASN A 359 8.59 -10.33 11.06
N LYS A 360 8.84 -9.17 10.44
CA LYS A 360 8.51 -8.87 9.03
C LYS A 360 9.45 -9.53 8.01
N GLY A 361 10.50 -10.22 8.45
CA GLY A 361 11.40 -10.98 7.58
C GLY A 361 12.81 -10.40 7.43
N ALA A 362 13.15 -9.30 8.10
CA ALA A 362 14.55 -8.90 8.23
C ALA A 362 15.33 -9.98 9.01
N ARG A 363 16.64 -10.14 8.78
CA ARG A 363 17.49 -11.09 9.52
C ARG A 363 18.34 -10.35 10.54
N LEU A 364 18.59 -10.97 11.70
CA LEU A 364 19.52 -10.44 12.69
C LEU A 364 20.95 -10.79 12.29
N ARG A 365 21.81 -9.78 12.15
CA ARG A 365 23.22 -9.98 11.79
C ARG A 365 24.00 -10.84 12.77
N VAL A 366 23.57 -10.88 14.04
CA VAL A 366 24.24 -11.67 15.08
C VAL A 366 23.97 -13.17 14.97
N LEU A 367 22.93 -13.57 14.22
CA LEU A 367 22.55 -14.97 14.01
C LEU A 367 23.11 -15.56 12.70
N GLN A 368 23.78 -14.72 11.90
CA GLN A 368 24.56 -15.07 10.71
C GLN A 368 25.99 -15.37 11.12
#